data_AF-A0A497I7G9-F1
#
_entry.id   AF-A0A497I7G9-F1
#
_cell.length_a   1.000
_cell.length_b   1.000
_cell.length_c   1.000
_cell.angle_alpha   90.00
_cell.angle_beta   90.00
_cell.angle_gamma   90.00
#
_symmetry.space_group_name_H-M   'P 1'
#
loop_
_entity.id
_entity.type
_entity.pdbx_description
1 polymer ?
#
loop_
_entity_poly.entity_id
_entity_poly.type
_entity_poly.pdbx_seq_one_letter_code
_entity_poly.pdbx_strand_id
1 'polypeptide(L)'
;MSTTASRGFAFSIDLTIAFTTMLLMLLLISMRISMDAENNAAELEEFAAAQSAIFLADSIVKNSNKAQPLLGTALYNAEKHRVESGILDKQLLLSAEEFEFHGILIKKLSLREIGAEEQTIFGRETASRNCIALNRLVLLDGKKTVVGVTACR
;
A
#
# COMPACT_ATOMS: atom_id res chain seq x y z
N MET A 1 8.55 58.87 -43.83
CA MET A 1 9.09 58.48 -42.50
C MET A 1 8.08 57.82 -41.56
N SER A 2 6.77 57.76 -41.88
CA SER A 2 5.74 57.22 -40.97
C SER A 2 5.60 55.67 -40.97
N THR A 3 5.91 55.00 -42.09
CA THR A 3 5.68 53.55 -42.26
C THR A 3 6.68 52.64 -41.55
N THR A 4 7.91 53.10 -41.32
CA THR A 4 8.95 52.31 -40.63
C THR A 4 8.70 52.23 -39.13
N ALA A 5 8.19 53.31 -38.53
CA ALA A 5 7.87 53.38 -37.11
C ALA A 5 6.64 52.50 -36.76
N SER A 6 5.60 52.49 -37.59
CA SER A 6 4.41 51.64 -37.34
C SER A 6 4.71 50.14 -37.45
N ARG A 7 5.58 49.76 -38.39
CA ARG A 7 6.05 48.37 -38.54
C ARG A 7 6.95 47.92 -37.38
N GLY A 8 7.82 48.81 -36.87
CA GLY A 8 8.63 48.55 -35.69
C GLY A 8 7.78 48.35 -34.42
N PHE A 9 6.71 49.15 -34.28
CA PHE A 9 5.78 49.03 -33.15
C PHE A 9 5.00 47.71 -33.20
N ALA A 10 4.48 47.32 -34.37
CA ALA A 10 3.80 46.04 -34.56
C ALA A 10 4.73 44.85 -34.24
N PHE A 11 5.98 44.87 -34.75
CA PHE A 11 6.96 43.83 -34.46
C PHE A 11 7.30 43.71 -32.96
N SER A 12 7.38 44.84 -32.24
CA SER A 12 7.64 44.83 -30.80
C SER A 12 6.48 44.29 -29.97
N ILE A 13 5.23 44.52 -30.40
CA ILE A 13 4.04 43.96 -29.76
C ILE A 13 4.00 42.44 -29.97
N ASP A 14 4.21 41.98 -31.20
CA ASP A 14 4.22 40.55 -31.52
C ASP A 14 5.32 39.81 -30.74
N LEU A 15 6.51 40.40 -30.63
CA LEU A 15 7.60 39.86 -29.81
C LEU A 15 7.25 39.82 -28.32
N THR A 16 6.58 40.85 -27.81
CA THR A 16 6.15 40.92 -26.40
C THR A 16 5.07 39.88 -26.10
N ILE A 17 4.11 39.68 -27.02
CA ILE A 17 3.07 38.65 -26.92
C ILE A 17 3.72 37.25 -26.99
N ALA A 18 4.66 37.03 -27.90
CA ALA A 18 5.39 35.75 -27.99
C ALA A 18 6.19 35.46 -26.72
N PHE A 19 6.87 36.46 -26.17
CA PHE A 19 7.65 36.31 -24.93
C PHE A 19 6.74 36.06 -23.71
N THR A 20 5.64 36.78 -23.59
CA THR A 20 4.68 36.59 -22.48
C THR A 20 3.96 35.25 -22.56
N THR A 21 3.60 34.79 -23.75
CA THR A 21 3.02 33.44 -23.94
C THR A 21 4.05 32.35 -23.63
N MET A 22 5.32 32.52 -24.01
CA MET A 22 6.39 31.61 -23.63
C MET A 22 6.59 31.55 -22.10
N LEU A 23 6.60 32.70 -21.42
CA LEU A 23 6.69 32.74 -19.95
C LEU A 23 5.49 32.05 -19.28
N LEU A 24 4.28 32.26 -19.80
CA LEU A 24 3.08 31.58 -19.32
C LEU A 24 3.18 30.07 -19.49
N MET A 25 3.65 29.59 -20.65
CA MET A 25 3.88 28.17 -20.89
C MET A 25 4.90 27.59 -19.89
N LEU A 26 6.01 28.27 -19.65
CA LEU A 26 7.02 27.84 -18.68
C LEU A 26 6.46 27.78 -17.25
N LEU A 27 5.61 28.74 -16.87
CA LEU A 27 4.92 28.72 -15.58
C LEU A 27 4.00 27.50 -15.48
N LEU A 28 3.17 27.24 -16.49
CA LEU A 28 2.25 26.10 -16.51
C LEU A 28 3.00 24.76 -16.46
N ILE A 29 4.11 24.64 -17.19
CA ILE A 29 4.98 23.44 -17.14
C ILE A 29 5.55 23.26 -15.73
N SER A 30 6.05 24.33 -15.11
CA SER A 30 6.62 24.27 -13.76
C SER A 30 5.57 23.87 -12.72
N MET A 31 4.36 24.43 -12.82
CA MET A 31 3.24 24.04 -11.97
C MET A 31 2.88 22.56 -12.15
N ARG A 32 2.83 22.08 -13.39
CA ARG A 32 2.53 20.69 -13.68
C ARG A 32 3.58 19.74 -13.10
N ILE A 33 4.87 20.05 -13.28
CA ILE A 33 5.97 19.26 -12.70
C ILE A 33 5.88 19.23 -11.17
N SER A 34 5.55 20.36 -10.53
CA SER A 34 5.37 20.41 -9.07
C SER A 34 4.23 19.50 -8.61
N MET A 35 3.08 19.54 -9.29
CA MET A 35 1.95 18.66 -8.97
C MET A 35 2.29 17.19 -9.19
N ASP A 36 2.97 16.86 -10.29
CA ASP A 36 3.41 15.49 -10.56
C ASP A 36 4.41 14.99 -9.52
N ALA A 37 5.31 15.86 -9.04
CA ALA A 37 6.25 15.53 -7.97
C ALA A 37 5.54 15.23 -6.64
N GLU A 38 4.54 16.05 -6.27
CA GLU A 38 3.73 15.82 -5.05
C GLU A 38 2.93 14.52 -5.14
N ASN A 39 2.28 14.27 -6.27
CA ASN A 39 1.52 13.03 -6.48
C ASN A 39 2.45 11.80 -6.43
N ASN A 40 3.60 11.85 -7.11
CA ASN A 40 4.57 10.75 -7.10
C ASN A 40 5.12 10.50 -5.68
N ALA A 41 5.34 11.54 -4.89
CA ALA A 41 5.78 11.39 -3.51
C ALA A 41 4.73 10.67 -2.66
N ALA A 42 3.46 11.06 -2.77
CA ALA A 42 2.36 10.39 -2.08
C ALA A 42 2.20 8.93 -2.52
N GLU A 43 2.27 8.65 -3.82
CA GLU A 43 2.20 7.29 -4.37
C GLU A 43 3.36 6.41 -3.88
N LEU A 44 4.57 6.97 -3.75
CA LEU A 44 5.73 6.22 -3.25
C LEU A 44 5.55 5.79 -1.79
N GLU A 45 4.94 6.64 -0.96
CA GLU A 45 4.64 6.33 0.43
C GLU A 45 3.54 5.27 0.56
N GLU A 46 2.48 5.36 -0.23
CA GLU A 46 1.42 4.35 -0.30
C GLU A 46 1.98 3.00 -0.77
N PHE A 47 2.89 3.01 -1.77
CA PHE A 47 3.54 1.82 -2.27
C PHE A 47 4.41 1.14 -1.20
N ALA A 48 5.18 1.91 -0.41
CA ALA A 48 5.98 1.36 0.68
C ALA A 48 5.12 0.72 1.78
N ALA A 49 3.97 1.34 2.11
CA ALA A 49 3.01 0.76 3.04
C ALA A 49 2.40 -0.54 2.48
N ALA A 50 2.03 -0.56 1.19
CA ALA A 50 1.52 -1.74 0.51
C ALA A 50 2.52 -2.89 0.50
N GLN A 51 3.79 -2.62 0.19
CA GLN A 51 4.85 -3.62 0.19
C GLN A 51 5.01 -4.26 1.58
N SER A 52 5.01 -3.44 2.63
CA SER A 52 5.13 -3.90 4.01
C SER A 52 3.93 -4.72 4.45
N ALA A 53 2.70 -4.28 4.11
CA ALA A 53 1.48 -5.03 4.37
C ALA A 53 1.50 -6.40 3.67
N ILE A 54 1.93 -6.44 2.40
CA ILE A 54 2.07 -7.69 1.62
C ILE A 54 3.09 -8.61 2.27
N PHE A 55 4.24 -8.08 2.68
CA PHE A 55 5.27 -8.85 3.37
C PHE A 55 4.74 -9.49 4.66
N LEU A 56 4.00 -8.74 5.47
CA LEU A 56 3.40 -9.25 6.71
C LEU A 56 2.34 -10.32 6.43
N ALA A 57 1.42 -10.06 5.50
CA ALA A 57 0.41 -11.04 5.10
C ALA A 57 1.02 -12.34 4.56
N ASP A 58 2.12 -12.25 3.82
CA ASP A 58 2.88 -13.41 3.35
C ASP A 58 3.64 -14.13 4.47
N SER A 59 4.23 -13.37 5.39
CA SER A 59 4.98 -13.92 6.51
C SER A 59 4.09 -14.79 7.38
N ILE A 60 2.87 -14.32 7.69
CA ILE A 60 1.85 -15.07 8.44
C ILE A 60 1.65 -16.45 7.82
N VAL A 61 1.53 -16.56 6.49
CA VAL A 61 1.18 -17.83 5.84
C VAL A 61 2.37 -18.67 5.39
N LYS A 62 3.60 -18.15 5.40
CA LYS A 62 4.80 -18.85 4.91
C LYS A 62 5.79 -19.24 6.01
N ASN A 63 5.78 -18.54 7.14
CA ASN A 63 6.75 -18.74 8.22
C ASN A 63 6.08 -19.29 9.48
N SER A 64 6.89 -19.80 10.41
CA SER A 64 6.44 -20.24 11.73
C SER A 64 7.25 -19.52 12.79
N ASN A 65 6.59 -18.68 13.59
CA ASN A 65 7.21 -17.92 14.67
C ASN A 65 6.30 -17.91 15.91
N LYS A 66 6.68 -18.70 16.91
CA LYS A 66 5.94 -18.82 18.17
C LYS A 66 5.99 -17.57 19.05
N ALA A 67 7.05 -16.77 18.93
CA ALA A 67 7.21 -15.55 19.72
C ALA A 67 6.42 -14.37 19.15
N GLN A 68 6.30 -14.31 17.82
CA GLN A 68 5.53 -13.29 17.11
C GLN A 68 4.66 -13.96 16.03
N PRO A 69 3.43 -14.36 16.37
CA PRO A 69 2.53 -15.05 15.44
C PRO A 69 2.31 -14.28 14.14
N LEU A 70 2.25 -12.95 14.18
CA LEU A 70 2.07 -12.11 12.98
C LEU A 70 3.27 -12.11 12.02
N LEU A 71 4.43 -12.63 12.43
CA LEU A 71 5.56 -12.88 11.53
C LEU A 71 5.61 -14.34 11.04
N GLY A 72 4.69 -15.19 11.48
CA GLY A 72 4.57 -16.57 11.00
C GLY A 72 3.62 -17.43 11.83
N THR A 73 2.50 -17.83 11.23
CA THR A 73 1.53 -18.79 11.81
C THR A 73 1.46 -20.11 11.05
N ALA A 74 2.30 -20.32 10.05
CA ALA A 74 2.34 -21.58 9.31
C ALA A 74 2.80 -22.74 10.20
N LEU A 75 2.22 -23.92 9.94
CA LEU A 75 2.47 -25.14 10.67
C LEU A 75 3.91 -25.61 10.47
N TYR A 76 4.61 -25.88 11.58
CA TYR A 76 5.92 -26.53 11.52
C TYR A 76 5.76 -28.05 11.57
N ASN A 77 6.13 -28.74 10.49
CA ASN A 77 6.14 -30.19 10.44
C ASN A 77 7.46 -30.73 11.02
N ALA A 78 7.40 -31.26 12.24
CA ALA A 78 8.56 -31.76 12.96
C ALA A 78 9.19 -33.01 12.29
N GLU A 79 8.41 -33.88 11.67
CA GLU A 79 8.90 -35.09 10.99
C GLU A 79 9.73 -34.75 9.75
N LYS A 80 9.31 -33.71 9.01
CA LYS A 80 9.97 -33.25 7.78
C LYS A 80 10.94 -32.09 8.02
N HIS A 81 11.09 -31.64 9.27
CA HIS A 81 11.90 -30.48 9.67
C HIS A 81 11.68 -29.22 8.81
N ARG A 82 10.42 -28.92 8.46
CA ARG A 82 10.09 -27.80 7.55
C ARG A 82 8.79 -27.12 7.93
N VAL A 83 8.64 -25.86 7.52
CA VAL A 83 7.38 -25.12 7.58
C VAL A 83 6.50 -25.51 6.40
N GLU A 84 5.22 -25.79 6.63
CA GLU A 84 4.24 -26.08 5.59
C GLU A 84 3.48 -24.81 5.24
N SER A 85 4.00 -24.07 4.24
CA SER A 85 3.39 -22.81 3.79
C SER A 85 1.95 -22.99 3.35
N GLY A 86 1.09 -22.07 3.76
CA GLY A 86 -0.34 -22.08 3.49
C GLY A 86 -1.15 -23.02 4.38
N ILE A 87 -0.53 -23.79 5.27
CA ILE A 87 -1.21 -24.56 6.33
C ILE A 87 -0.95 -23.84 7.64
N LEU A 88 -1.99 -23.36 8.32
CA LEU A 88 -1.82 -22.56 9.53
C LEU A 88 -2.02 -23.39 10.80
N ASP A 89 -1.25 -23.05 11.82
CA ASP A 89 -1.49 -23.49 13.19
C ASP A 89 -2.55 -22.56 13.83
N LYS A 90 -3.71 -23.14 14.12
CA LYS A 90 -4.85 -22.42 14.70
C LYS A 90 -4.55 -21.83 16.07
N GLN A 91 -3.83 -22.54 16.92
CA GLN A 91 -3.52 -22.05 18.26
C GLN A 91 -2.61 -20.84 18.19
N LEU A 92 -1.62 -20.91 17.30
CA LEU A 92 -0.70 -19.81 17.07
C LEU A 92 -1.42 -18.59 16.47
N LEU A 93 -2.31 -18.81 15.51
CA LEU A 93 -3.12 -17.75 14.91
C LEU A 93 -4.03 -17.06 15.92
N LEU A 94 -4.68 -17.81 16.81
CA LEU A 94 -5.57 -17.25 17.85
C LEU A 94 -4.81 -16.49 18.94
N SER A 95 -3.51 -16.74 19.10
CA SER A 95 -2.64 -15.98 20.00
C SER A 95 -2.05 -14.71 19.38
N ALA A 96 -2.38 -14.41 18.12
CA ALA A 96 -1.93 -13.19 17.47
C ALA A 96 -2.61 -11.96 18.10
N GLU A 97 -1.81 -10.93 18.39
CA GLU A 97 -2.25 -9.65 18.93
C GLU A 97 -1.75 -8.51 18.01
N GLU A 98 -2.21 -7.28 18.24
CA GLU A 98 -1.73 -6.13 17.47
C GLU A 98 -0.19 -6.02 17.51
N PHE A 99 0.40 -5.74 16.35
CA PHE A 99 1.85 -5.67 16.19
C PHE A 99 2.22 -4.55 15.23
N GLU A 100 3.27 -3.81 15.60
CA GLU A 100 3.87 -2.79 14.77
C GLU A 100 5.19 -3.30 14.18
N PHE A 101 5.33 -3.20 12.87
CA PHE A 101 6.53 -3.58 12.14
C PHE A 101 6.96 -2.44 11.21
N HIS A 102 8.10 -1.83 11.50
CA HIS A 102 8.65 -0.71 10.72
C HIS A 102 7.64 0.43 10.44
N GLY A 103 6.86 0.83 11.46
CA GLY A 103 5.87 1.90 11.35
C GLY A 103 4.56 1.49 10.67
N ILE A 104 4.35 0.20 10.43
CA ILE A 104 3.08 -0.36 9.96
C ILE A 104 2.46 -1.18 11.10
N LEU A 105 1.25 -0.79 11.50
CA LEU A 105 0.48 -1.42 12.55
C LEU A 105 -0.54 -2.40 11.95
N ILE A 106 -0.47 -3.68 12.32
CA ILE A 106 -1.52 -4.64 12.00
C ILE A 106 -2.69 -4.40 12.95
N LYS A 107 -3.77 -3.80 12.44
CA LYS A 107 -4.95 -3.41 13.22
C LYS A 107 -6.04 -4.46 13.29
N LYS A 108 -6.11 -5.37 12.31
CA LYS A 108 -7.13 -6.42 12.27
C LYS A 108 -6.58 -7.69 11.65
N LEU A 109 -6.91 -8.82 12.26
CA LEU A 109 -6.75 -10.15 11.69
C LEU A 109 -8.11 -10.83 11.72
N SER A 110 -8.54 -11.38 10.60
CA SER A 110 -9.79 -12.11 10.47
C SER A 110 -9.61 -13.42 9.72
N LEU A 111 -10.59 -14.29 9.89
CA LEU A 111 -10.62 -15.63 9.37
C LEU A 111 -12.01 -15.92 8.82
N ARG A 112 -12.10 -16.45 7.60
CA ARG A 112 -13.37 -16.81 6.98
C ARG A 112 -13.25 -18.16 6.29
N GLU A 113 -13.92 -19.18 6.84
CA GLU A 113 -14.07 -20.46 6.12
C GLU A 113 -14.92 -20.24 4.86
N ILE A 114 -14.65 -20.98 3.78
CA ILE A 114 -15.44 -20.85 2.55
C ILE A 114 -16.90 -21.21 2.83
N GLY A 115 -17.81 -20.24 2.64
CA GLY A 115 -19.24 -20.40 2.89
C GLY A 115 -19.69 -20.08 4.31
N ALA A 116 -18.78 -19.62 5.18
CA ALA A 116 -19.09 -19.15 6.54
C ALA A 116 -18.94 -17.62 6.67
N GLU A 117 -19.45 -17.08 7.78
CA GLU A 117 -19.22 -15.70 8.16
C GLU A 117 -17.77 -15.45 8.55
N GLU A 118 -17.33 -14.19 8.43
CA GLU A 118 -16.01 -13.75 8.84
C GLU A 118 -15.91 -13.68 10.36
N GLN A 119 -14.99 -14.44 10.93
CA GLN A 119 -14.59 -14.36 12.33
C GLN A 119 -13.42 -13.41 12.47
N THR A 120 -13.56 -12.38 13.31
CA THR A 120 -12.40 -11.52 13.66
C THR A 120 -11.62 -12.17 14.79
N ILE A 121 -10.31 -12.34 14.61
CA ILE A 121 -9.38 -12.88 15.62
C ILE A 121 -9.04 -11.76 16.61
N PHE A 122 -8.61 -10.62 16.10
CA PHE A 122 -8.43 -9.40 16.89
C PHE A 122 -8.63 -8.16 16.01
N GLY A 123 -8.81 -7.01 16.66
CA GLY A 123 -8.91 -5.72 16.02
C GLY A 123 -10.33 -5.24 15.74
N ARG A 124 -10.45 -4.04 15.19
CA ARG A 124 -11.71 -3.46 14.71
C ARG A 124 -11.60 -3.08 13.25
N GLU A 125 -12.68 -3.25 12.52
CA GLU A 125 -12.77 -2.79 11.14
C GLU A 125 -12.60 -1.26 11.13
N THR A 126 -11.49 -0.80 10.55
CA THR A 126 -11.17 0.62 10.51
C THR A 126 -11.10 1.04 9.05
N ALA A 127 -12.13 1.73 8.57
CA ALA A 127 -12.11 2.40 7.28
C ALA A 127 -11.32 3.72 7.41
N SER A 128 -10.00 3.62 7.58
CA SER A 128 -9.09 4.76 7.51
C SER A 128 -8.43 4.81 6.13
N ARG A 129 -8.13 6.02 5.63
CA ARG A 129 -7.49 6.24 4.32
C ARG A 129 -6.12 5.57 4.16
N ASN A 130 -5.46 5.18 5.26
CA ASN A 130 -4.11 4.61 5.25
C ASN A 130 -4.06 3.14 5.63
N CYS A 131 -5.16 2.40 5.42
CA CYS A 131 -5.23 0.98 5.72
C CYS A 131 -5.34 0.15 4.45
N ILE A 132 -4.58 -0.95 4.41
CA ILE A 132 -4.57 -1.92 3.33
C ILE A 132 -5.05 -3.25 3.89
N ALA A 133 -6.11 -3.77 3.29
CA ALA A 133 -6.65 -5.09 3.61
C ALA A 133 -6.17 -6.12 2.59
N LEU A 134 -5.60 -7.21 3.07
CA LEU A 134 -5.04 -8.29 2.26
C LEU A 134 -5.66 -9.61 2.67
N ASN A 135 -6.04 -10.41 1.68
CA ASN A 135 -6.61 -11.73 1.89
C ASN A 135 -5.69 -12.81 1.34
N ARG A 136 -5.45 -13.85 2.13
CA ARG A 136 -4.69 -15.03 1.73
C ARG A 136 -5.53 -16.29 1.91
N LEU A 137 -5.55 -17.13 0.88
CA LEU A 137 -6.17 -18.45 0.95
C LEU A 137 -5.21 -19.42 1.64
N VAL A 138 -5.70 -20.13 2.63
CA VAL A 138 -4.94 -21.05 3.48
C VAL A 138 -5.74 -22.31 3.78
N LEU A 139 -5.09 -23.30 4.38
CA LEU A 139 -5.68 -24.46 5.00
C LEU A 139 -5.59 -24.32 6.52
N LEU A 140 -6.74 -24.40 7.19
CA LEU A 140 -6.85 -24.45 8.64
C LEU A 140 -7.64 -25.69 9.02
N ASP A 141 -7.10 -26.55 9.89
CA ASP A 141 -7.73 -27.82 10.28
C ASP A 141 -8.18 -28.67 9.06
N GLY A 142 -7.43 -28.63 7.95
CA GLY A 142 -7.74 -29.34 6.70
C GLY A 142 -8.83 -28.70 5.83
N LYS A 143 -9.41 -27.57 6.23
CA LYS A 143 -10.41 -26.81 5.46
C LYS A 143 -9.81 -25.61 4.76
N LYS A 144 -10.36 -25.26 3.60
CA LYS A 144 -10.01 -24.02 2.89
C LYS A 144 -10.60 -22.81 3.60
N THR A 145 -9.73 -21.86 3.91
CA THR A 145 -10.04 -20.70 4.73
C THR A 145 -9.33 -19.48 4.18
N VAL A 146 -9.92 -18.29 4.34
CA VAL A 146 -9.30 -17.02 3.99
C VAL A 146 -8.86 -16.33 5.28
N VAL A 147 -7.59 -15.95 5.36
CA VAL A 147 -7.07 -15.05 6.39
C VAL A 147 -7.04 -13.64 5.83
N GLY A 148 -7.72 -12.73 6.51
CA GLY A 148 -7.73 -11.30 6.22
C GLY A 148 -6.81 -10.56 7.18
N VAL A 149 -5.93 -9.72 6.65
CA VAL A 149 -5.00 -8.89 7.42
C VAL A 149 -5.26 -7.44 7.04
N THR A 150 -5.55 -6.59 8.00
CA THR A 150 -5.60 -5.13 7.77
C THR A 150 -4.42 -4.48 8.45
N ALA A 151 -3.53 -3.93 7.63
CA ALA A 151 -2.37 -3.18 8.07
C ALA A 151 -2.60 -1.69 7.80
N CYS A 152 -2.25 -0.85 8.76
CA CYS A 152 -2.40 0.58 8.65
C CYS A 152 -1.09 1.27 8.97
N ARG A 153 -0.87 2.43 8.36
CA ARG A 153 0.15 3.37 8.80
C ARG A 153 -0.45 4.41 9.73
#